data_AF-I8VRN9-F1
#
_entry.id   AF-I8VRN9-F1
#
_cell.length_a   1.000
_cell.length_b   1.000
_cell.length_c   1.000
_cell.angle_alpha   90.00
_cell.angle_beta   90.00
_cell.angle_gamma   90.00
#
_symmetry.space_group_name_H-M   'P 1'
#
loop_
_entity.id
_entity.type
_entity.pdbx_description
1 polymer ?
#
loop_
_entity_poly.entity_id
_entity_poly.type
_entity_poly.pdbx_seq_one_letter_code
_entity_poly.pdbx_strand_id
1 'polypeptide(L)'
;MTETENSTPSFDNLPLTVAELHVKIDRLTAMFEQFISSADTKPEIMTVEDVAAMLCKSVSTIYAMTSDHRIPYRKQGNKLYFLRSEINAWLLASVVPKDIPKRKRKPHGNSNANETQPAPECITETDTDGNDTGVVQGLSENHTENSVIVPENGQRDSAYSIERRIHSRNGATIFAVLFSNEIEVAGERKFSQIVREFHGYWSDYGNGGYIFGTQQDAENFAKTITGKERNQGV
;
A
#
# COMPACT_ATOMS: atom_id res chain seq x y z
N MET A 1 55.53 4.90 -34.71
CA MET A 1 54.82 5.49 -33.54
C MET A 1 55.28 6.94 -33.44
N THR A 2 54.39 7.87 -33.14
CA THR A 2 54.72 9.30 -32.97
C THR A 2 54.55 9.66 -31.50
N GLU A 3 55.66 9.76 -30.79
CA GLU A 3 55.68 10.10 -29.37
C GLU A 3 55.40 11.61 -29.22
N THR A 4 54.36 11.96 -28.47
CA THR A 4 54.04 13.35 -28.15
C THR A 4 54.90 13.80 -26.96
N GLU A 5 56.10 14.29 -27.26
CA GLU A 5 56.96 15.03 -26.32
C GLU A 5 56.18 16.18 -25.68
N ASN A 6 56.14 16.22 -24.34
CA ASN A 6 55.58 17.35 -23.57
C ASN A 6 56.57 18.51 -23.53
N SER A 7 56.80 19.15 -24.68
CA SER A 7 57.75 20.24 -24.84
C SER A 7 57.37 21.44 -23.96
N THR A 8 58.31 21.87 -23.10
CA THR A 8 58.09 23.00 -22.19
C THR A 8 58.10 24.32 -22.96
N PRO A 9 57.05 25.17 -22.85
CA PRO A 9 56.96 26.38 -23.66
C PRO A 9 58.01 27.42 -23.25
N SER A 10 58.83 27.86 -24.20
CA SER A 10 59.71 29.02 -24.04
C SER A 10 58.90 30.32 -23.88
N PHE A 11 59.49 31.32 -23.21
CA PHE A 11 58.84 32.59 -22.88
C PHE A 11 58.27 33.32 -24.11
N ASP A 12 59.02 33.37 -25.22
CA ASP A 12 58.57 34.02 -26.47
C ASP A 12 57.39 33.29 -27.12
N ASN A 13 57.23 31.99 -26.85
CA ASN A 13 56.11 31.16 -27.31
C ASN A 13 54.92 31.13 -26.33
N LEU A 14 55.03 31.79 -25.17
CA LEU A 14 53.98 31.82 -24.16
C LEU A 14 52.67 32.44 -24.67
N PRO A 15 52.65 33.59 -25.40
CA PRO A 15 51.41 34.18 -25.89
C PRO A 15 50.66 33.26 -26.87
N LEU A 16 51.41 32.57 -27.74
CA LEU A 16 50.86 31.64 -28.74
C LEU A 16 50.31 30.36 -28.09
N THR A 17 51.05 29.77 -27.14
CA THR A 17 50.62 28.54 -26.45
C THR A 17 49.45 28.78 -25.49
N VAL A 18 49.37 29.97 -24.86
CA VAL A 18 48.20 30.38 -24.07
C VAL A 18 46.97 30.60 -24.97
N ALA A 19 47.12 31.19 -26.16
CA ALA A 19 46.01 31.32 -27.10
C ALA A 19 45.50 29.94 -27.59
N GLU A 20 46.42 29.01 -27.91
CA GLU A 20 46.06 27.64 -28.29
C GLU A 20 45.37 26.89 -27.13
N LEU A 21 45.76 27.15 -25.89
CA LEU A 21 45.12 26.58 -24.70
C LEU A 21 43.69 27.10 -24.51
N HIS A 22 43.41 28.38 -24.76
CA HIS A 22 42.04 28.91 -24.73
C HIS A 22 41.15 28.19 -25.76
N VAL A 23 41.60 28.08 -27.02
CA VAL A 23 40.84 27.35 -28.06
C VAL A 23 40.60 25.88 -27.69
N LYS A 24 41.54 25.23 -26.97
CA LYS A 24 41.34 23.87 -26.43
C LYS A 24 40.32 23.85 -25.29
N ILE A 25 40.33 24.82 -24.39
CA ILE A 25 39.36 24.96 -23.29
C ILE A 25 37.96 25.25 -23.84
N ASP A 26 37.82 26.17 -24.80
CA ASP A 26 36.54 26.50 -25.45
C ASP A 26 35.94 25.25 -26.13
N ARG A 27 36.78 24.49 -26.85
CA ARG A 27 36.37 23.23 -27.48
C ARG A 27 35.95 22.17 -26.46
N LEU A 28 36.70 22.01 -25.36
CA LEU A 28 36.32 21.10 -24.27
C LEU A 28 35.01 21.51 -23.60
N THR A 29 34.83 22.81 -23.38
CA THR A 29 33.62 23.39 -22.78
C THR A 29 32.40 23.16 -23.68
N ALA A 30 32.51 23.44 -24.98
CA ALA A 30 31.42 23.18 -25.94
C ALA A 30 31.05 21.69 -26.06
N MET A 31 32.04 20.79 -26.02
CA MET A 31 31.76 19.33 -26.00
C MET A 31 31.12 18.89 -24.67
N PHE A 32 31.51 19.49 -23.55
CA PHE A 32 30.94 19.20 -22.23
C PHE A 32 29.51 19.75 -22.08
N GLU A 33 29.24 20.95 -22.61
CA GLU A 33 27.90 21.54 -22.67
C GLU A 33 26.96 20.68 -23.54
N GLN A 34 27.40 20.24 -24.73
CA GLN A 34 26.65 19.29 -25.57
C GLN A 34 26.41 17.94 -24.85
N PHE A 35 27.38 17.46 -24.05
CA PHE A 35 27.21 16.26 -23.24
C PHE A 35 26.18 16.47 -22.12
N ILE A 36 26.15 17.62 -21.45
CA ILE A 36 25.12 17.95 -20.45
C ILE A 36 23.75 18.10 -21.11
N SER A 37 23.63 18.84 -22.21
CA SER A 37 22.35 19.02 -22.94
C SER A 37 21.80 17.73 -23.55
N SER A 38 22.62 16.70 -23.73
CA SER A 38 22.16 15.34 -24.11
C SER A 38 21.99 14.40 -22.92
N ALA A 39 22.61 14.70 -21.76
CA ALA A 39 22.34 14.08 -20.47
C ALA A 39 21.06 14.62 -19.78
N ASP A 40 20.42 15.66 -20.35
CA ASP A 40 19.10 16.18 -20.01
C ASP A 40 17.96 15.20 -20.40
N THR A 41 18.16 13.96 -19.96
CA THR A 41 17.20 12.87 -20.00
C THR A 41 16.01 13.26 -19.13
N LYS A 42 14.84 13.37 -19.77
CA LYS A 42 13.56 13.57 -19.08
C LYS A 42 13.49 12.62 -17.87
N PRO A 43 13.07 13.08 -16.68
CA PRO A 43 13.08 12.26 -15.47
C PRO A 43 12.34 10.95 -15.75
N GLU A 44 13.09 9.85 -15.79
CA GLU A 44 12.57 8.57 -16.28
C GLU A 44 11.59 8.00 -15.25
N ILE A 45 10.30 8.17 -15.54
CA ILE A 45 9.20 7.69 -14.72
C ILE A 45 9.03 6.19 -14.96
N MET A 46 9.43 5.42 -13.96
CA MET A 46 9.33 3.96 -13.90
C MET A 46 8.04 3.54 -13.18
N THR A 47 7.50 2.40 -13.58
CA THR A 47 6.38 1.73 -12.91
C THR A 47 6.86 0.82 -11.76
N VAL A 48 5.93 0.16 -11.06
CA VAL A 48 6.27 -0.79 -9.98
C VAL A 48 7.02 -2.00 -10.57
N GLU A 49 6.65 -2.40 -11.77
CA GLU A 49 7.21 -3.51 -12.53
C GLU A 49 8.66 -3.22 -12.96
N ASP A 50 8.92 -2.02 -13.48
CA ASP A 50 10.26 -1.59 -13.90
C ASP A 50 11.23 -1.50 -12.70
N VAL A 51 10.75 -0.97 -11.56
CA VAL A 51 11.54 -0.89 -10.32
C VAL A 51 11.76 -2.28 -9.71
N ALA A 52 10.78 -3.19 -9.80
CA ALA A 52 10.93 -4.58 -9.39
C ALA A 52 12.03 -5.30 -10.21
N ALA A 53 12.07 -5.08 -11.53
CA ALA A 53 13.13 -5.58 -12.39
C ALA A 53 14.49 -4.97 -12.03
N MET A 54 14.58 -3.65 -11.93
CA MET A 54 15.83 -2.92 -11.63
C MET A 54 16.45 -3.30 -10.27
N LEU A 55 15.64 -3.51 -9.23
CA LEU A 55 16.11 -3.93 -7.91
C LEU A 55 16.21 -5.46 -7.73
N CYS A 56 15.84 -6.23 -8.77
CA CYS A 56 15.73 -7.69 -8.73
C CYS A 56 14.91 -8.17 -7.51
N LYS A 57 13.65 -7.71 -7.44
CA LYS A 57 12.66 -8.03 -6.39
C LYS A 57 11.32 -8.41 -7.01
N SER A 58 10.43 -9.02 -6.23
CA SER A 58 9.03 -9.16 -6.65
C SER A 58 8.30 -7.83 -6.55
N VAL A 59 7.30 -7.62 -7.41
CA VAL A 59 6.36 -6.49 -7.34
C VAL A 59 5.71 -6.39 -5.94
N SER A 60 5.35 -7.51 -5.32
CA SER A 60 4.86 -7.56 -3.93
C SER A 60 5.87 -7.05 -2.89
N THR A 61 7.18 -7.25 -3.12
CA THR A 61 8.22 -6.70 -2.24
C THR A 61 8.36 -5.18 -2.43
N ILE A 62 8.19 -4.66 -3.65
CA ILE A 62 8.19 -3.21 -3.90
C ILE A 62 6.99 -2.55 -3.22
N TYR A 63 5.79 -3.14 -3.29
CA TYR A 63 4.63 -2.65 -2.54
C TYR A 63 4.89 -2.63 -1.02
N ALA A 64 5.48 -3.68 -0.45
CA ALA A 64 5.85 -3.71 0.98
C ALA A 64 6.93 -2.67 1.35
N MET A 65 7.94 -2.47 0.49
CA MET A 65 8.95 -1.42 0.68
C MET A 65 8.34 -0.01 0.58
N THR A 66 7.29 0.15 -0.22
CA THR A 66 6.54 1.41 -0.36
C THR A 66 5.68 1.68 0.88
N SER A 67 4.92 0.69 1.37
CA SER A 67 4.10 0.84 2.59
C SER A 67 4.93 1.08 3.85
N ASP A 68 6.13 0.47 3.92
CA ASP A 68 7.08 0.70 5.00
C ASP A 68 7.87 2.01 4.83
N HIS A 69 7.59 2.82 3.80
CA HIS A 69 8.31 4.05 3.44
C HIS A 69 9.84 3.88 3.29
N ARG A 70 10.31 2.67 2.95
CA ARG A 70 11.75 2.34 2.83
C ARG A 70 12.37 2.80 1.52
N ILE A 71 11.56 3.02 0.49
CA ILE A 71 11.96 3.39 -0.89
C ILE A 71 11.28 4.71 -1.27
N PRO A 72 11.95 5.65 -1.99
CA PRO A 72 11.30 6.84 -2.53
C PRO A 72 10.19 6.44 -3.52
N TYR A 73 9.08 7.16 -3.50
CA TYR A 73 7.98 6.98 -4.46
C TYR A 73 7.13 8.24 -4.58
N ARG A 74 6.37 8.34 -5.68
CA ARG A 74 5.37 9.38 -5.92
C ARG A 74 4.02 8.71 -6.16
N LYS A 75 2.99 9.07 -5.38
CA LYS A 75 1.63 8.53 -5.52
C LYS A 75 0.76 9.49 -6.32
N GLN A 76 -0.01 8.96 -7.27
CA GLN A 76 -1.01 9.71 -8.04
C GLN A 76 -2.28 8.86 -8.13
N GLY A 77 -3.29 9.22 -7.33
CA GLY A 77 -4.48 8.38 -7.12
C GLY A 77 -4.10 6.97 -6.65
N ASN A 78 -4.53 5.96 -7.41
CA ASN A 78 -4.27 4.54 -7.13
C ASN A 78 -2.97 4.01 -7.78
N LYS A 79 -2.17 4.85 -8.44
CA LYS A 79 -0.90 4.44 -9.07
C LYS A 79 0.32 4.97 -8.32
N LEU A 80 1.37 4.16 -8.33
CA LEU A 80 2.71 4.51 -7.87
C LEU A 80 3.60 4.80 -9.08
N TYR A 81 4.44 5.81 -8.95
CA TYR A 81 5.40 6.26 -9.94
C TYR A 81 6.74 6.50 -9.25
N PHE A 82 7.83 6.16 -9.91
CA PHE A 82 9.19 6.25 -9.35
C PHE A 82 10.09 6.99 -10.34
N LEU A 83 10.97 7.88 -9.89
CA LEU A 83 12.01 8.42 -10.75
C LEU A 83 13.27 7.55 -10.64
N ARG A 84 13.79 7.11 -11.79
CA ARG A 84 15.04 6.32 -11.84
C ARG A 84 16.20 6.97 -11.09
N SER A 85 16.31 8.29 -11.16
CA SER A 85 17.31 9.09 -10.43
C SER A 85 17.13 9.03 -8.90
N GLU A 86 15.89 9.10 -8.40
CA GLU A 86 15.59 8.99 -6.96
C GLU A 86 15.94 7.60 -6.43
N ILE A 87 15.60 6.54 -7.17
CA ILE A 87 15.91 5.15 -6.76
C ILE A 87 17.42 4.88 -6.82
N ASN A 88 18.13 5.39 -7.84
CA ASN A 88 19.58 5.26 -7.93
C ASN A 88 20.29 6.00 -6.78
N ALA A 89 19.87 7.24 -6.46
CA ALA A 89 20.43 8.01 -5.36
C ALA A 89 20.18 7.31 -3.99
N TRP A 90 18.97 6.77 -3.79
CA TRP A 90 18.64 5.96 -2.62
C TRP A 90 19.45 4.66 -2.53
N LEU A 91 19.70 3.98 -3.64
CA LEU A 91 20.52 2.76 -3.67
C LEU A 91 21.97 3.06 -3.30
N LEU A 92 22.52 4.18 -3.76
CA LEU A 92 23.86 4.66 -3.39
C LEU A 92 23.93 5.06 -1.90
N ALA A 93 22.92 5.75 -1.38
CA ALA A 93 22.85 6.14 0.03
C ALA A 93 22.64 4.97 1.00
N SER A 94 22.06 3.85 0.53
CA SER A 94 21.75 2.66 1.34
C SER A 94 22.81 1.56 1.27
N VAL A 95 23.99 1.82 0.67
CA VAL A 95 25.13 0.90 0.67
C VAL A 95 25.68 0.75 2.10
N VAL A 96 25.28 -0.33 2.77
CA VAL A 96 25.82 -0.74 4.07
C VAL A 96 27.32 -1.02 3.95
N PRO A 97 28.21 -0.31 4.70
CA PRO A 97 29.64 -0.60 4.71
C PRO A 97 29.93 -2.07 5.03
N LYS A 98 30.85 -2.67 4.26
CA LYS A 98 31.00 -4.13 4.12
C LYS A 98 31.39 -4.87 5.41
N ASP A 99 31.98 -4.14 6.36
CA ASP A 99 32.58 -4.67 7.59
C ASP A 99 31.62 -4.67 8.80
N ILE A 100 30.35 -4.26 8.63
CA ILE A 100 29.38 -4.26 9.72
C ILE A 100 29.02 -5.71 10.10
N PRO A 101 29.21 -6.12 11.38
CA PRO A 101 28.99 -7.51 11.80
C PRO A 101 27.52 -7.92 11.65
N LYS A 102 27.30 -9.06 11.00
CA LYS A 102 25.97 -9.61 10.67
C LYS A 102 25.10 -9.69 11.92
N ARG A 103 24.04 -8.86 11.99
CA ARG A 103 23.09 -8.83 13.12
C ARG A 103 22.50 -10.24 13.33
N LYS A 104 22.82 -10.87 14.47
CA LYS A 104 22.18 -12.13 14.87
C LYS A 104 20.67 -11.94 14.92
N ARG A 105 19.91 -12.89 14.36
CA ARG A 105 18.45 -12.88 14.44
C ARG A 105 18.03 -12.94 15.91
N LYS A 106 17.24 -11.97 16.38
CA LYS A 106 16.66 -12.03 17.72
C LYS A 106 15.66 -13.22 17.74
N PRO A 107 15.73 -14.15 18.71
CA PRO A 107 14.69 -15.17 18.87
C PRO A 107 13.33 -14.50 19.11
N HIS A 108 12.27 -15.08 18.57
CA HIS A 108 10.92 -14.54 18.69
C HIS A 108 10.32 -14.98 20.04
N GLY A 109 10.54 -14.18 21.09
CA GLY A 109 9.96 -14.40 22.41
C GLY A 109 8.49 -14.01 22.43
N ASN A 110 7.62 -14.95 22.78
CA ASN A 110 6.17 -14.77 22.84
C ASN A 110 5.70 -14.62 24.29
N SER A 111 5.24 -13.43 24.68
CA SER A 111 4.62 -13.15 25.98
C SER A 111 3.61 -12.02 25.82
N ASN A 112 2.32 -12.29 26.07
CA ASN A 112 1.30 -11.27 26.27
C ASN A 112 1.13 -11.01 27.77
N ALA A 113 0.98 -9.74 28.17
CA ALA A 113 0.33 -9.33 29.39
C ALA A 113 -0.23 -7.92 29.19
N ASN A 114 -1.48 -7.68 29.61
CA ASN A 114 -2.12 -6.37 29.55
C ASN A 114 -1.83 -5.59 30.85
N GLU A 115 -1.91 -4.26 30.82
CA GLU A 115 -2.96 -3.56 31.58
C GLU A 115 -3.18 -2.10 31.14
N THR A 116 -4.46 -1.81 30.87
CA THR A 116 -5.30 -0.61 31.10
C THR A 116 -4.69 0.81 31.19
N GLN A 117 -5.40 1.78 30.59
CA GLN A 117 -5.10 3.22 30.65
C GLN A 117 -5.45 3.87 32.01
N PRO A 118 -5.16 5.18 32.17
CA PRO A 118 -6.27 6.13 32.01
C PRO A 118 -5.94 7.38 31.14
N ALA A 119 -6.98 7.96 30.56
CA ALA A 119 -7.06 9.39 30.20
C ALA A 119 -7.82 10.13 31.34
N PRO A 120 -7.70 11.46 31.51
CA PRO A 120 -8.12 12.51 30.56
C PRO A 120 -6.92 13.46 30.22
N GLU A 121 -7.00 14.65 29.61
CA GLU A 121 -8.02 15.73 29.59
C GLU A 121 -8.08 16.50 28.25
N CYS A 122 -9.12 17.34 28.11
CA CYS A 122 -9.40 18.21 26.97
C CYS A 122 -9.42 19.67 27.44
N ILE A 123 -8.84 20.60 26.67
CA ILE A 123 -8.93 22.06 26.91
C ILE A 123 -8.95 22.82 25.56
N THR A 124 -9.64 23.97 25.54
CA THR A 124 -9.96 24.86 24.39
C THR A 124 -9.90 26.34 24.88
N GLU A 125 -10.04 27.42 24.10
CA GLU A 125 -10.40 27.60 22.67
C GLU A 125 -9.19 28.14 21.85
N THR A 126 -9.08 29.29 21.16
CA THR A 126 -9.91 30.48 20.88
C THR A 126 -9.55 31.05 19.48
N ASP A 127 -10.56 31.30 18.63
CA ASP A 127 -10.86 32.50 17.82
C ASP A 127 -9.78 33.21 16.93
N THR A 128 -10.11 33.95 15.85
CA THR A 128 -11.43 34.41 15.31
C THR A 128 -11.43 34.57 13.77
N ASP A 129 -12.64 34.58 13.19
CA ASP A 129 -13.07 35.30 11.95
C ASP A 129 -12.68 34.71 10.56
N GLY A 130 -13.48 34.87 9.48
CA GLY A 130 -14.85 35.41 9.38
C GLY A 130 -15.39 35.59 7.95
N ASN A 131 -16.72 35.70 7.82
CA ASN A 131 -17.54 36.00 6.62
C ASN A 131 -17.47 34.97 5.45
N ASP A 132 -18.46 34.73 4.59
CA ASP A 132 -19.83 35.28 4.42
C ASP A 132 -20.85 34.15 4.04
N THR A 133 -22.11 34.54 3.87
CA THR A 133 -23.33 33.73 3.77
C THR A 133 -23.72 33.45 2.31
N GLY A 134 -24.32 32.28 2.03
CA GLY A 134 -24.86 31.95 0.71
C GLY A 134 -25.98 30.91 0.75
N VAL A 135 -27.23 31.35 0.82
CA VAL A 135 -28.42 30.48 0.86
C VAL A 135 -28.96 30.24 -0.55
N VAL A 136 -29.31 28.99 -0.91
CA VAL A 136 -30.63 28.62 -1.46
C VAL A 136 -30.79 27.10 -1.62
N GLN A 137 -31.93 26.68 -1.09
CA GLN A 137 -32.61 25.40 -1.02
C GLN A 137 -32.83 24.65 -2.35
N GLY A 138 -32.92 23.30 -2.27
CA GLY A 138 -33.26 22.43 -3.40
C GLY A 138 -33.74 21.04 -2.95
N LEU A 139 -34.97 20.95 -2.45
CA LEU A 139 -35.61 19.67 -2.06
C LEU A 139 -36.17 18.93 -3.28
N SER A 140 -36.14 17.60 -3.24
CA SER A 140 -37.02 16.75 -4.04
C SER A 140 -37.19 15.39 -3.34
N GLU A 141 -38.23 15.29 -2.53
CA GLU A 141 -38.66 14.04 -1.89
C GLU A 141 -39.73 13.36 -2.75
N ASN A 142 -39.68 12.03 -2.84
CA ASN A 142 -40.83 11.13 -3.04
C ASN A 142 -40.38 9.76 -2.49
N HIS A 143 -40.90 9.32 -1.34
CA HIS A 143 -42.18 8.61 -1.17
C HIS A 143 -42.25 7.27 -1.92
N THR A 144 -42.63 6.14 -1.32
CA THR A 144 -42.52 5.63 0.08
C THR A 144 -42.73 4.09 0.02
N GLU A 145 -42.53 3.40 1.14
CA GLU A 145 -43.26 2.17 1.54
C GLU A 145 -43.11 0.85 0.74
N ASN A 146 -42.60 -0.14 1.50
CA ASN A 146 -43.19 -1.48 1.65
C ASN A 146 -43.27 -2.42 0.45
N SER A 147 -42.31 -3.36 0.41
CA SER A 147 -42.68 -4.77 0.31
C SER A 147 -41.97 -5.57 1.41
N VAL A 148 -42.68 -5.80 2.52
CA VAL A 148 -42.25 -6.75 3.56
C VAL A 148 -42.49 -8.15 3.02
N ILE A 149 -41.44 -8.79 2.50
CA ILE A 149 -41.47 -10.21 2.15
C ILE A 149 -41.02 -11.01 3.38
N VAL A 150 -41.98 -11.61 4.06
CA VAL A 150 -41.76 -12.45 5.24
C VAL A 150 -41.00 -13.73 4.84
N PRO A 151 -39.85 -14.05 5.47
CA PRO A 151 -39.25 -15.38 5.35
C PRO A 151 -39.98 -16.34 6.31
N GLU A 152 -41.04 -16.99 5.82
CA GLU A 152 -41.78 -17.98 6.58
C GLU A 152 -41.00 -19.30 6.72
N ASN A 153 -40.19 -19.44 7.80
CA ASN A 153 -40.25 -20.64 8.64
C ASN A 153 -39.40 -20.59 9.93
N GLY A 154 -39.90 -21.27 10.97
CA GLY A 154 -39.05 -22.02 11.92
C GLY A 154 -38.24 -21.23 12.95
N GLN A 155 -38.90 -20.70 13.98
CA GLN A 155 -38.23 -20.16 15.17
C GLN A 155 -37.34 -21.21 15.87
N ARG A 156 -36.04 -20.92 15.97
CA ARG A 156 -35.05 -21.51 16.90
C ARG A 156 -33.99 -20.45 17.21
N ASP A 157 -33.37 -20.54 18.38
CA ASP A 157 -32.27 -19.67 18.79
C ASP A 157 -31.02 -19.93 17.92
N SER A 158 -30.89 -19.16 16.84
CA SER A 158 -29.81 -19.34 15.88
C SER A 158 -28.58 -18.52 16.28
N ALA A 159 -27.50 -19.22 16.67
CA ALA A 159 -26.18 -18.61 16.94
C ALA A 159 -25.52 -17.96 15.70
N TYR A 160 -26.21 -17.95 14.57
CA TYR A 160 -25.85 -17.27 13.33
C TYR A 160 -27.09 -16.67 12.65
N SER A 161 -26.85 -15.69 11.79
CA SER A 161 -27.81 -15.17 10.82
C SER A 161 -27.22 -15.31 9.42
N ILE A 162 -28.08 -15.49 8.39
CA ILE A 162 -27.66 -15.53 6.99
C ILE A 162 -28.37 -14.41 6.23
N GLU A 163 -27.62 -13.40 5.82
CA GLU A 163 -28.14 -12.22 5.12
C GLU A 163 -27.89 -12.33 3.62
N ARG A 164 -28.94 -12.18 2.80
CA ARG A 164 -28.81 -12.17 1.33
C ARG A 164 -28.49 -10.76 0.84
N ARG A 165 -27.26 -10.56 0.34
CA ARG A 165 -26.76 -9.28 -0.19
C ARG A 165 -26.52 -9.33 -1.70
N ILE A 166 -26.22 -8.17 -2.30
CA ILE A 166 -25.79 -8.03 -3.70
C ILE A 166 -24.34 -7.52 -3.72
N HIS A 167 -23.46 -8.22 -4.43
CA HIS A 167 -22.03 -7.89 -4.49
C HIS A 167 -21.75 -6.72 -5.46
N SER A 168 -21.20 -5.63 -4.94
CA SER A 168 -21.22 -4.29 -5.56
C SER A 168 -20.50 -4.16 -6.90
N ARG A 169 -19.62 -5.09 -7.29
CA ARG A 169 -18.86 -5.03 -8.56
C ARG A 169 -19.47 -5.82 -9.73
N ASN A 170 -20.35 -6.79 -9.45
CA ASN A 170 -20.85 -7.72 -10.47
C ASN A 170 -22.36 -8.02 -10.36
N GLY A 171 -23.06 -7.44 -9.38
CA GLY A 171 -24.49 -7.66 -9.18
C GLY A 171 -24.87 -9.07 -8.71
N ALA A 172 -23.90 -9.93 -8.37
CA ALA A 172 -24.18 -11.28 -7.94
C ALA A 172 -24.92 -11.29 -6.60
N THR A 173 -25.94 -12.13 -6.47
CA THR A 173 -26.48 -12.50 -5.15
C THR A 173 -25.39 -13.23 -4.38
N ILE A 174 -25.17 -12.81 -3.14
CA ILE A 174 -24.24 -13.42 -2.19
C ILE A 174 -24.92 -13.62 -0.84
N PHE A 175 -24.44 -14.57 -0.06
CA PHE A 175 -24.99 -14.91 1.25
C PHE A 175 -23.92 -14.67 2.31
N ALA A 176 -24.19 -13.74 3.23
CA ALA A 176 -23.30 -13.37 4.33
C ALA A 176 -23.73 -14.08 5.61
N VAL A 177 -22.90 -14.99 6.11
CA VAL A 177 -23.08 -15.58 7.44
C VAL A 177 -22.46 -14.64 8.47
N LEU A 178 -23.29 -14.19 9.40
CA LEU A 178 -22.91 -13.43 10.59
C LEU A 178 -23.08 -14.33 11.81
N PHE A 179 -22.13 -14.33 12.72
CA PHE A 179 -22.24 -15.07 13.98
C PHE A 179 -22.41 -14.12 15.17
N SER A 180 -22.89 -14.62 16.30
CA SER A 180 -22.93 -13.83 17.54
C SER A 180 -21.52 -13.47 18.03
N ASN A 181 -21.33 -12.26 18.57
CA ASN A 181 -20.02 -11.73 18.99
C ASN A 181 -19.14 -12.71 19.79
N GLU A 182 -19.75 -13.51 20.67
CA GLU A 182 -19.06 -14.51 21.52
C GLU A 182 -18.23 -15.52 20.71
N ILE A 183 -18.77 -15.99 19.57
CA ILE A 183 -18.12 -17.00 18.73
C ILE A 183 -17.31 -16.43 17.57
N GLU A 184 -17.53 -15.16 17.17
CA GLU A 184 -16.59 -14.47 16.26
C GLU A 184 -15.26 -14.22 16.97
N VAL A 185 -15.29 -13.64 18.19
CA VAL A 185 -14.09 -13.37 19.01
C VAL A 185 -13.30 -14.64 19.33
N ALA A 186 -13.97 -15.79 19.54
CA ALA A 186 -13.30 -17.08 19.73
C ALA A 186 -12.79 -17.74 18.42
N GLY A 187 -13.20 -17.22 17.26
CA GLY A 187 -13.32 -18.02 16.03
C GLY A 187 -12.62 -17.48 14.78
N GLU A 188 -12.47 -16.16 14.59
CA GLU A 188 -11.99 -15.51 13.34
C GLU A 188 -10.86 -16.27 12.61
N ARG A 189 -9.78 -16.60 13.32
CA ARG A 189 -8.60 -17.29 12.77
C ARG A 189 -8.85 -18.77 12.48
N LYS A 190 -9.71 -19.45 13.25
CA LYS A 190 -10.12 -20.85 13.01
C LYS A 190 -11.05 -20.94 11.79
N PHE A 191 -12.01 -20.02 11.69
CA PHE A 191 -13.06 -20.05 10.68
C PHE A 191 -12.52 -19.70 9.28
N SER A 192 -11.57 -18.75 9.20
CA SER A 192 -10.90 -18.35 7.94
C SER A 192 -10.29 -19.48 7.09
N GLN A 193 -10.00 -20.64 7.70
CA GLN A 193 -9.58 -21.85 6.97
C GLN A 193 -10.78 -22.67 6.46
N ILE A 194 -11.81 -22.86 7.29
CA ILE A 194 -13.02 -23.64 7.00
C ILE A 194 -13.87 -22.94 5.92
N VAL A 195 -13.91 -21.60 5.93
CA VAL A 195 -14.59 -20.77 4.93
C VAL A 195 -14.12 -21.08 3.50
N ARG A 196 -12.83 -21.38 3.32
CA ARG A 196 -12.22 -21.71 2.03
C ARG A 196 -12.60 -23.11 1.54
N GLU A 197 -12.91 -24.02 2.47
CA GLU A 197 -13.40 -25.38 2.19
C GLU A 197 -14.82 -25.33 1.59
N PHE A 198 -15.64 -24.37 2.04
CA PHE A 198 -16.97 -24.06 1.50
C PHE A 198 -16.96 -22.94 0.44
N HIS A 199 -15.84 -22.74 -0.27
CA HIS A 199 -15.68 -21.77 -1.36
C HIS A 199 -16.00 -20.29 -1.05
N GLY A 200 -16.09 -19.91 0.23
CA GLY A 200 -16.36 -18.55 0.66
C GLY A 200 -15.11 -17.71 0.94
N TYR A 201 -15.32 -16.49 1.43
CA TYR A 201 -14.29 -15.58 1.95
C TYR A 201 -14.87 -14.67 3.04
N TRP A 202 -14.05 -14.23 4.01
CA TRP A 202 -14.46 -13.16 4.93
C TRP A 202 -14.40 -11.79 4.23
N SER A 203 -15.38 -10.94 4.49
CA SER A 203 -15.44 -9.55 4.02
C SER A 203 -15.66 -8.61 5.20
N ASP A 204 -14.82 -7.59 5.30
CA ASP A 204 -15.03 -6.43 6.18
C ASP A 204 -16.08 -5.45 5.61
N TYR A 205 -16.25 -5.43 4.28
CA TYR A 205 -17.12 -4.50 3.58
C TYR A 205 -18.61 -4.61 3.98
N GLY A 206 -19.21 -3.47 4.37
CA GLY A 206 -20.59 -3.40 4.82
C GLY A 206 -20.71 -3.76 6.30
N ASN A 207 -21.68 -4.62 6.64
CA ASN A 207 -21.88 -5.12 8.01
C ASN A 207 -21.09 -6.43 8.27
N GLY A 208 -19.83 -6.51 7.82
CA GLY A 208 -18.96 -7.69 7.97
C GLY A 208 -19.49 -9.00 7.37
N GLY A 209 -18.88 -10.13 7.74
CA GLY A 209 -19.45 -11.47 7.53
C GLY A 209 -18.67 -12.41 6.59
N TYR A 210 -18.98 -13.70 6.72
CA TYR A 210 -18.45 -14.76 5.86
C TYR A 210 -19.32 -14.90 4.61
N ILE A 211 -18.77 -14.57 3.44
CA ILE A 211 -19.48 -14.43 2.17
C ILE A 211 -19.38 -15.70 1.33
N PHE A 212 -20.54 -16.17 0.85
CA PHE A 212 -20.67 -17.37 0.00
C PHE A 212 -21.48 -17.06 -1.27
N GLY A 213 -21.19 -17.82 -2.34
CA GLY A 213 -21.92 -17.72 -3.61
C GLY A 213 -23.27 -18.43 -3.62
N THR A 214 -23.49 -19.41 -2.72
CA THR A 214 -24.77 -20.11 -2.59
C THR A 214 -25.25 -20.11 -1.13
N GLN A 215 -26.57 -20.22 -0.94
CA GLN A 215 -27.16 -20.37 0.39
C GLN A 215 -26.75 -21.71 1.04
N GLN A 216 -26.58 -22.77 0.24
CA GLN A 216 -26.23 -24.09 0.76
C GLN A 216 -24.82 -24.11 1.38
N ASP A 217 -23.86 -23.41 0.76
CA ASP A 217 -22.49 -23.29 1.30
C ASP A 217 -22.48 -22.48 2.60
N ALA A 218 -23.21 -21.36 2.64
CA ALA A 218 -23.40 -20.55 3.83
C ALA A 218 -24.02 -21.35 4.99
N GLU A 219 -25.10 -22.11 4.71
CA GLU A 219 -25.74 -22.97 5.68
C GLU A 219 -24.83 -24.12 6.15
N ASN A 220 -24.11 -24.77 5.23
CA ASN A 220 -23.20 -25.87 5.56
C ASN A 220 -22.07 -25.38 6.47
N PHE A 221 -21.43 -24.26 6.10
CA PHE A 221 -20.43 -23.59 6.91
C PHE A 221 -20.97 -23.26 8.32
N ALA A 222 -22.11 -22.58 8.42
CA ALA A 222 -22.72 -22.20 9.69
C ALA A 222 -23.03 -23.42 10.60
N LYS A 223 -23.50 -24.52 10.01
CA LYS A 223 -23.72 -25.81 10.69
C LYS A 223 -22.41 -26.45 11.16
N THR A 224 -21.32 -26.38 10.37
CA THR A 224 -20.00 -26.89 10.81
C THR A 224 -19.42 -26.11 11.97
N ILE A 225 -19.56 -24.78 12.01
CA ILE A 225 -19.05 -23.94 13.10
C ILE A 225 -19.82 -24.21 14.39
N THR A 226 -21.15 -24.10 14.35
CA THR A 226 -22.01 -24.32 15.53
C THR A 226 -21.95 -25.76 16.07
N GLY A 227 -21.67 -26.75 15.21
CA GLY A 227 -21.41 -28.14 15.63
C GLY A 227 -20.05 -28.36 16.30
N LYS A 228 -19.07 -27.45 16.11
CA LYS A 228 -17.69 -27.61 16.62
C LYS A 228 -17.49 -26.97 17.99
N GLU A 229 -18.17 -25.86 18.27
CA GLU A 229 -18.11 -25.20 19.59
C GLU A 229 -18.77 -26.06 20.68
N ARG A 230 -19.89 -26.73 20.37
CA ARG A 230 -20.61 -27.61 21.33
C ARG A 230 -19.80 -28.83 21.81
N ASN A 231 -18.61 -29.08 21.24
CA ASN A 231 -17.71 -30.17 21.62
C ASN A 231 -16.38 -29.67 22.24
N GLN A 232 -16.22 -28.37 22.51
CA GLN A 232 -15.04 -27.78 23.19
C GLN A 232 -15.33 -27.39 24.66
N GLY A 233 -16.54 -27.70 25.18
CA GLY A 233 -16.98 -27.38 26.55
C GLY A 233 -17.25 -28.60 27.42
N VAL A 234 -16.21 -29.41 27.69
CA VAL A 234 -16.17 -30.50 28.68
C VAL A 234 -14.78 -30.52 29.33
#